data_AF-A0A242NVJ3-F1
#
_entry.id   AF-A0A242NVJ3-F1
#
_cell.length_a   1.000
_cell.length_b   1.000
_cell.length_c   1.000
_cell.angle_alpha   90.00
_cell.angle_beta   90.00
_cell.angle_gamma   90.00
#
_symmetry.space_group_name_H-M   'P 1'
#
loop_
_entity.id
_entity.type
_entity.pdbx_description
1 polymer ?
#
loop_
_entity_poly.entity_id
_entity_poly.type
_entity_poly.pdbx_seq_one_letter_code
_entity_poly.pdbx_strand_id
1 'polypeptide(L)'
;MFKHRDYTLRYQGKSDVELILPNHKIMHDKPLIDQQSFSVLVWNIFKQKRADCINILEQYADQTKLILLQEAQTTSQLLNFIARHNKIADHVPAYSLNDIYAGVMTITNIKPTQIFSFREREPFIRVPKSALITLYPIKNSTLQLLVANIHAINFSLGVKVYRQQIYMLLNYIKQHHGPVILAGDFNAWSRQRLSLLYHLIRSINLKPVNFSIDIRKTFLGRPLDFIFYRGLKLDAANIVNTAASDHNPLFVKFKLD
;
A
#
# COMPACT_ATOMS: atom_id res chain seq x y z
N MET A 1 -10.67 23.84 -1.61
CA MET A 1 -12.02 23.42 -2.04
C MET A 1 -11.99 21.94 -2.48
N PHE A 2 -11.78 20.96 -1.57
CA PHE A 2 -11.58 19.53 -1.95
C PHE A 2 -12.21 18.51 -0.98
N LYS A 3 -13.23 18.89 -0.19
CA LYS A 3 -13.59 18.13 1.03
C LYS A 3 -14.22 16.73 0.80
N HIS A 4 -14.67 16.35 -0.39
CA HIS A 4 -15.50 15.13 -0.55
C HIS A 4 -15.25 14.24 -1.78
N ARG A 5 -14.10 14.30 -2.43
CA ARG A 5 -13.77 13.31 -3.49
C ARG A 5 -12.67 12.37 -3.01
N ASP A 6 -12.76 11.11 -3.36
CA ASP A 6 -11.61 10.21 -3.35
C ASP A 6 -10.72 10.66 -4.52
N TYR A 7 -9.52 11.13 -4.23
CA TYR A 7 -8.57 11.60 -5.24
C TYR A 7 -7.18 11.05 -4.92
N THR A 8 -6.33 11.06 -5.93
CA THR A 8 -4.91 10.74 -5.79
C THR A 8 -4.09 11.97 -6.11
N LEU A 9 -3.07 12.23 -5.29
CA LEU A 9 -1.99 13.16 -5.60
C LEU A 9 -0.81 12.33 -6.09
N ARG A 10 -0.32 12.64 -7.28
CA ARG A 10 0.91 12.05 -7.80
C ARG A 10 2.05 13.01 -7.63
N TYR A 11 3.12 12.55 -7.01
CA TYR A 11 4.37 13.28 -6.87
C TYR A 11 5.41 12.71 -7.83
N GLN A 12 6.04 13.58 -8.61
CA GLN A 12 7.13 13.23 -9.51
C GLN A 12 8.13 14.40 -9.55
N GLY A 13 9.44 14.13 -9.47
CA GLY A 13 10.43 15.21 -9.41
C GLY A 13 10.32 16.08 -8.14
N LYS A 14 10.98 17.24 -8.13
CA LYS A 14 11.12 18.07 -6.91
C LYS A 14 9.85 18.86 -6.55
N SER A 15 9.01 19.18 -7.53
CA SER A 15 7.86 20.08 -7.32
C SER A 15 6.61 19.72 -8.11
N ASP A 16 6.60 18.63 -8.89
CA ASP A 16 5.45 18.31 -9.73
C ASP A 16 4.44 17.47 -8.94
N VAL A 17 3.27 18.08 -8.71
CA VAL A 17 2.12 17.42 -8.07
C VAL A 17 0.96 17.42 -9.06
N GLU A 18 0.57 16.22 -9.50
CA GLU A 18 -0.57 16.00 -10.38
C GLU A 18 -1.79 15.54 -9.57
N LEU A 19 -2.92 16.23 -9.72
CA LEU A 19 -4.20 15.81 -9.14
C LEU A 19 -4.90 14.83 -10.08
N ILE A 20 -5.11 13.60 -9.61
CA ILE A 20 -5.78 12.54 -10.36
C ILE A 20 -7.17 12.32 -9.75
N LEU A 21 -8.20 12.64 -10.54
CA LEU A 21 -9.60 12.43 -10.18
C LEU A 21 -10.05 11.00 -10.51
N PRO A 22 -11.12 10.49 -9.87
CA PRO A 22 -11.71 9.21 -10.24
C PRO A 22 -11.99 9.11 -11.74
N ASN A 23 -11.78 7.92 -12.31
CA ASN A 23 -11.99 7.60 -13.73
C ASN A 23 -11.04 8.32 -14.72
N HIS A 24 -10.01 9.01 -14.25
CA HIS A 24 -8.98 9.55 -15.13
C HIS A 24 -8.17 8.41 -15.76
N LYS A 25 -8.18 8.30 -17.09
CA LYS A 25 -7.34 7.34 -17.81
C LYS A 25 -5.92 7.86 -17.89
N ILE A 26 -4.96 7.05 -17.45
CA ILE A 26 -3.54 7.38 -17.53
C ILE A 26 -2.97 6.64 -18.74
N MET A 27 -2.60 7.38 -19.78
CA MET A 27 -1.98 6.80 -20.97
C MET A 27 -0.49 6.59 -20.71
N HIS A 28 -0.10 5.37 -20.38
CA HIS A 28 1.29 4.98 -20.21
C HIS A 28 1.48 3.51 -20.56
N ASP A 29 2.49 3.21 -21.38
CA ASP A 29 2.64 1.88 -22.01
C ASP A 29 3.92 1.14 -21.62
N LYS A 30 4.73 1.69 -20.69
CA LYS A 30 5.90 0.94 -20.21
C LYS A 30 5.46 -0.07 -19.14
N PRO A 31 5.88 -1.33 -19.24
CA PRO A 31 5.59 -2.33 -18.23
C PRO A 31 6.32 -2.03 -16.93
N LEU A 32 5.63 -2.22 -15.80
CA LEU A 32 6.30 -2.21 -14.50
C LEU A 32 7.17 -3.45 -14.36
N ILE A 33 6.63 -4.62 -14.70
CA ILE A 33 7.36 -5.88 -14.55
C ILE A 33 7.96 -6.26 -15.90
N ASP A 34 9.26 -6.02 -16.03
CA ASP A 34 10.10 -6.29 -17.20
C ASP A 34 11.08 -7.44 -16.99
N GLN A 35 11.21 -7.91 -15.75
CA GLN A 35 12.00 -9.05 -15.29
C GLN A 35 11.09 -10.09 -14.62
N GLN A 36 11.53 -11.34 -14.57
CA GLN A 36 10.73 -12.42 -13.99
C GLN A 36 10.50 -12.23 -12.48
N SER A 37 11.48 -11.66 -11.76
CA SER A 37 11.39 -11.42 -10.32
C SER A 37 11.42 -9.95 -9.97
N PHE A 38 10.71 -9.57 -8.92
CA PHE A 38 10.68 -8.21 -8.40
C PHE A 38 10.44 -8.20 -6.90
N SER A 39 10.90 -7.14 -6.23
CA SER A 39 10.73 -6.99 -4.78
C SER A 39 9.74 -5.88 -4.44
N VAL A 40 9.02 -6.07 -3.34
CA VAL A 40 8.05 -5.15 -2.78
C VAL A 40 8.39 -4.88 -1.33
N LEU A 41 8.43 -3.61 -0.94
CA LEU A 41 8.54 -3.18 0.45
C LEU A 41 7.20 -2.64 0.91
N VAL A 42 6.71 -3.08 2.07
CA VAL A 42 5.44 -2.64 2.64
C VAL A 42 5.70 -2.13 4.06
N TRP A 43 5.30 -0.90 4.36
CA TRP A 43 5.67 -0.29 5.62
C TRP A 43 4.71 0.79 6.09
N ASN A 44 4.13 0.60 7.27
CA ASN A 44 3.59 1.71 8.04
C ASN A 44 4.78 2.52 8.60
N ILE A 45 5.03 3.68 8.01
CA ILE A 45 6.20 4.52 8.28
C ILE A 45 5.93 5.54 9.40
N PHE A 46 4.87 5.34 10.19
CA PHE A 46 4.55 6.08 11.41
C PHE A 46 4.64 7.61 11.28
N LYS A 47 4.11 8.16 10.18
CA LYS A 47 4.15 9.61 9.90
C LYS A 47 5.57 10.19 9.90
N GLN A 48 6.59 9.37 9.63
CA GLN A 48 8.00 9.73 9.66
C GLN A 48 8.42 10.37 11.00
N LYS A 49 7.74 9.99 12.10
CA LYS A 49 7.97 10.61 13.43
C LYS A 49 9.28 10.22 14.08
N ARG A 50 9.90 9.12 13.64
CA ARG A 50 11.18 8.64 14.17
C ARG A 50 12.29 8.97 13.17
N ALA A 51 13.47 9.21 13.73
CA ALA A 51 14.69 9.37 12.95
C ALA A 51 14.93 8.14 12.06
N ASP A 52 15.76 8.33 11.02
CA ASP A 52 16.25 7.28 10.13
C ASP A 52 15.23 6.56 9.25
N CYS A 53 13.94 6.95 9.28
CA CYS A 53 12.96 6.28 8.42
C CYS A 53 13.29 6.42 6.93
N ILE A 54 13.79 7.59 6.53
CA ILE A 54 14.27 7.83 5.18
C ILE A 54 15.53 7.01 4.90
N ASN A 55 16.46 6.89 5.85
CA ASN A 55 17.68 6.08 5.69
C ASN A 55 17.36 4.61 5.38
N ILE A 56 16.31 4.06 6.01
CA ILE A 56 15.80 2.73 5.64
C ILE A 56 15.27 2.74 4.21
N LEU A 57 14.47 3.73 3.79
CA LEU A 57 14.01 3.82 2.40
C LEU A 57 15.17 3.91 1.40
N GLU A 58 16.23 4.67 1.71
CA GLU A 58 17.44 4.76 0.88
C GLU A 58 18.06 3.39 0.62
N GLN A 59 18.20 2.56 1.65
CA GLN A 59 18.80 1.23 1.53
C GLN A 59 18.03 0.31 0.57
N TYR A 60 16.72 0.49 0.46
CA TYR A 60 15.83 -0.36 -0.35
C TYR A 60 15.38 0.28 -1.67
N ALA A 61 15.75 1.53 -1.95
CA ALA A 61 15.24 2.31 -3.09
C ALA A 61 15.48 1.62 -4.44
N ASP A 62 16.68 1.08 -4.63
CA ASP A 62 17.09 0.40 -5.87
C ASP A 62 16.77 -1.10 -5.86
N GLN A 63 16.53 -1.67 -4.68
CA GLN A 63 16.21 -3.09 -4.52
C GLN A 63 14.72 -3.39 -4.73
N THR A 64 13.88 -2.36 -4.69
CA THR A 64 12.42 -2.49 -4.69
C THR A 64 11.80 -1.91 -5.95
N LYS A 65 10.89 -2.68 -6.53
CA LYS A 65 10.08 -2.23 -7.68
C LYS A 65 8.85 -1.45 -7.23
N LEU A 66 8.34 -1.79 -6.04
CA LEU A 66 7.18 -1.17 -5.40
C LEU A 66 7.50 -0.93 -3.92
N ILE A 67 7.18 0.27 -3.43
CA ILE A 67 7.17 0.59 -2.01
C ILE A 67 5.76 1.04 -1.64
N LEU A 68 5.12 0.33 -0.71
CA LEU A 68 3.76 0.58 -0.25
C LEU A 68 3.80 1.12 1.17
N LEU A 69 3.65 2.43 1.30
CA LEU A 69 3.69 3.12 2.58
C LEU A 69 2.30 3.36 3.14
N GLN A 70 2.14 3.16 4.44
CA GLN A 70 0.99 3.63 5.23
C GLN A 70 1.46 4.70 6.21
N GLU A 71 0.57 5.63 6.56
CA GLU A 71 0.93 6.83 7.33
C GLU A 71 2.08 7.62 6.69
N ALA A 72 2.20 7.59 5.37
CA ALA A 72 3.12 8.46 4.64
C ALA A 72 2.63 9.91 4.75
N GLN A 73 3.52 10.81 5.14
CA GLN A 73 3.29 12.25 5.10
C GLN A 73 4.14 12.90 4.01
N THR A 74 3.61 13.94 3.37
CA THR A 74 4.30 14.72 2.33
C THR A 74 5.35 15.66 2.93
N THR A 75 6.20 15.14 3.81
CA THR A 75 7.34 15.87 4.37
C THR A 75 8.38 16.12 3.27
N SER A 76 9.15 17.21 3.40
CA SER A 76 10.20 17.54 2.44
C SER A 76 11.22 16.40 2.30
N GLN A 77 11.50 15.66 3.38
CA GLN A 77 12.44 14.54 3.34
C GLN A 77 11.93 13.38 2.45
N LEU A 78 10.66 12.99 2.57
CA LEU A 78 10.07 11.94 1.73
C LEU A 78 9.94 12.39 0.27
N LEU A 79 9.52 13.64 0.04
CA LEU A 79 9.44 14.19 -1.33
C LEU A 79 10.82 14.27 -1.99
N ASN A 80 11.85 14.66 -1.23
CA ASN A 80 13.23 14.66 -1.72
C ASN A 80 13.74 13.25 -2.03
N PHE A 81 13.36 12.24 -1.23
CA PHE A 81 13.65 10.83 -1.53
C PHE A 81 13.02 10.42 -2.87
N ILE A 82 11.73 10.71 -3.08
CA ILE A 82 11.00 10.41 -4.33
C ILE A 82 11.70 11.06 -5.53
N ALA A 83 11.99 12.36 -5.43
CA ALA A 83 12.61 13.14 -6.50
C ALA A 83 14.01 12.63 -6.86
N ARG A 84 14.86 12.40 -5.86
CA ARG A 84 16.26 11.99 -6.04
C ARG A 84 16.40 10.62 -6.68
N HIS A 85 15.47 9.71 -6.39
CA HIS A 85 15.44 8.36 -6.97
C HIS A 85 14.63 8.26 -8.26
N ASN A 86 14.21 9.40 -8.84
CA ASN A 86 13.34 9.46 -10.03
C ASN A 86 12.10 8.58 -9.90
N LYS A 87 11.56 8.47 -8.68
CA LYS A 87 10.36 7.71 -8.39
C LYS A 87 9.12 8.54 -8.70
N ILE A 88 8.01 7.83 -8.82
CA ILE A 88 6.65 8.34 -8.92
C ILE A 88 5.91 7.80 -7.72
N ALA A 89 5.24 8.69 -6.99
CA ALA A 89 4.47 8.34 -5.81
C ALA A 89 3.00 8.71 -5.99
N ASP A 90 2.14 7.71 -6.09
CA ASP A 90 0.69 7.89 -6.07
C ASP A 90 0.21 7.83 -4.61
N HIS A 91 -0.42 8.90 -4.12
CA HIS A 91 -0.82 9.08 -2.73
C HIS A 91 -2.32 9.32 -2.64
N VAL A 92 -3.01 8.57 -1.77
CA VAL A 92 -4.41 8.86 -1.39
C VAL A 92 -4.42 9.48 0.00
N PRO A 93 -4.59 10.81 0.12
CA PRO A 93 -4.63 11.47 1.41
C PRO A 93 -5.85 11.05 2.22
N ALA A 94 -5.61 10.59 3.44
CA ALA A 94 -6.64 10.35 4.42
C ALA A 94 -7.04 11.66 5.12
N TYR A 95 -6.06 12.49 5.50
CA TYR A 95 -6.26 13.83 6.04
C TYR A 95 -5.11 14.77 5.66
N SER A 96 -5.27 16.06 5.92
CA SER A 96 -4.21 17.06 5.78
C SER A 96 -4.18 18.03 6.97
N LEU A 97 -3.00 18.52 7.30
CA LEU A 97 -2.76 19.57 8.28
C LEU A 97 -1.61 20.44 7.79
N ASN A 98 -1.81 21.76 7.69
CA ASN A 98 -0.79 22.72 7.21
C ASN A 98 -0.14 22.28 5.88
N ASP A 99 -0.98 21.87 4.91
CA ASP A 99 -0.56 21.35 3.60
C ASP A 99 0.34 20.09 3.63
N ILE A 100 0.47 19.45 4.79
CA ILE A 100 1.05 18.12 4.93
C ILE A 100 -0.08 17.10 4.84
N TYR A 101 -0.11 16.33 3.77
CA TYR A 101 -1.07 15.27 3.52
C TYR A 101 -0.58 13.97 4.13
N ALA A 102 -1.44 13.24 4.82
CA ALA A 102 -1.14 11.95 5.43
C ALA A 102 -2.05 10.86 4.88
N GLY A 103 -1.51 9.70 4.51
CA GLY A 103 -2.31 8.61 3.94
C GLY A 103 -1.50 7.40 3.49
N VAL A 104 -2.02 6.68 2.49
CA VAL A 104 -1.31 5.56 1.84
C VAL A 104 -0.66 6.00 0.55
N MET A 105 0.58 5.59 0.33
CA MET A 105 1.37 5.98 -0.83
C MET A 105 1.99 4.75 -1.49
N THR A 106 1.81 4.62 -2.80
CA THR A 106 2.45 3.59 -3.63
C THR A 106 3.53 4.26 -4.47
N ILE A 107 4.79 3.88 -4.24
CA ILE A 107 5.97 4.45 -4.89
C ILE A 107 6.57 3.42 -5.85
N THR A 108 6.88 3.85 -7.07
CA THR A 108 7.43 3.03 -8.15
C THR A 108 8.15 3.90 -9.18
N ASN A 109 8.75 3.31 -10.22
CA ASN A 109 9.42 4.05 -11.30
C ASN A 109 8.51 4.27 -12.52
N ILE A 110 7.30 3.70 -12.52
CA ILE A 110 6.42 3.63 -13.69
C ILE A 110 5.01 4.09 -13.31
N LYS A 111 4.36 4.89 -14.16
CA LYS A 111 2.96 5.29 -13.95
C LYS A 111 2.03 4.08 -14.12
N PRO A 112 1.05 3.86 -13.22
CA PRO A 112 -0.01 2.89 -13.45
C PRO A 112 -0.92 3.31 -14.60
N THR A 113 -1.58 2.34 -15.23
CA THR A 113 -2.60 2.60 -16.25
C THR A 113 -3.94 3.02 -15.64
N GLN A 114 -4.23 2.54 -14.44
CA GLN A 114 -5.46 2.86 -13.71
C GLN A 114 -5.18 3.02 -12.22
N ILE A 115 -5.95 3.92 -11.60
CA ILE A 115 -5.90 4.23 -10.17
C ILE A 115 -7.31 4.25 -9.62
N PHE A 116 -7.50 3.61 -8.46
CA PHE A 116 -8.72 3.72 -7.66
C PHE A 116 -8.35 4.16 -6.25
N SER A 117 -8.96 5.24 -5.80
CA SER A 117 -8.71 5.86 -4.51
C SER A 117 -9.90 5.60 -3.59
N PHE A 118 -9.63 5.29 -2.33
CA PHE A 118 -10.68 5.04 -1.34
C PHE A 118 -10.34 5.78 -0.05
N ARG A 119 -11.33 6.44 0.55
CA ARG A 119 -11.18 7.07 1.86
C ARG A 119 -12.36 6.75 2.75
N GLU A 120 -12.07 6.19 3.91
CA GLU A 120 -13.06 5.81 4.93
C GLU A 120 -12.89 6.68 6.16
N ARG A 121 -13.97 7.25 6.71
CA ARG A 121 -13.91 8.00 7.98
C ARG A 121 -14.08 7.03 9.15
N GLU A 122 -13.20 7.11 10.14
CA GLU A 122 -13.34 6.29 11.34
C GLU A 122 -14.54 6.75 12.21
N PRO A 123 -15.37 5.83 12.74
CA PRO A 123 -16.59 6.18 13.47
C PRO A 123 -16.37 6.96 14.78
N PHE A 124 -15.31 6.63 15.53
CA PHE A 124 -15.06 7.16 16.88
C PHE A 124 -13.96 8.20 16.93
N ILE A 125 -12.93 8.03 16.11
CA ILE A 125 -11.83 8.96 15.96
C ILE A 125 -11.97 9.52 14.55
N ARG A 126 -12.07 10.84 14.36
CA ARG A 126 -12.32 11.42 13.01
C ARG A 126 -11.10 11.37 12.07
N VAL A 127 -10.07 10.58 12.38
CA VAL A 127 -8.90 10.42 11.52
C VAL A 127 -9.27 9.44 10.42
N PRO A 128 -9.45 9.88 9.17
CA PRO A 128 -9.83 8.97 8.11
C PRO A 128 -8.68 8.01 7.83
N LYS A 129 -9.02 6.91 7.19
CA LYS A 129 -8.09 5.95 6.63
C LYS A 129 -8.27 5.88 5.12
N SER A 130 -7.26 5.43 4.41
CA SER A 130 -7.31 5.36 2.95
C SER A 130 -6.77 4.05 2.42
N ALA A 131 -7.18 3.73 1.20
CA ALA A 131 -6.64 2.67 0.40
C ALA A 131 -6.43 3.17 -1.04
N LEU A 132 -5.49 2.54 -1.73
CA LEU A 132 -5.09 2.87 -3.09
C LEU A 132 -4.93 1.57 -3.87
N ILE A 133 -5.64 1.44 -4.99
CA ILE A 133 -5.41 0.39 -5.98
C ILE A 133 -4.74 1.03 -7.20
N THR A 134 -3.66 0.43 -7.68
CA THR A 134 -2.98 0.80 -8.92
C THR A 134 -2.82 -0.43 -9.82
N LEU A 135 -2.97 -0.26 -11.13
CA LEU A 135 -2.80 -1.33 -12.13
C LEU A 135 -1.58 -1.03 -12.99
N TYR A 136 -0.73 -2.04 -13.19
CA TYR A 136 0.50 -1.89 -13.97
C TYR A 136 0.62 -2.93 -15.09
N PRO A 137 1.09 -2.55 -16.29
CA PRO A 137 1.34 -3.51 -17.35
C PRO A 137 2.48 -4.47 -16.98
N ILE A 138 2.36 -5.72 -17.43
CA ILE A 138 3.40 -6.75 -17.35
C ILE A 138 3.95 -6.96 -18.76
N LYS A 139 5.27 -7.03 -18.91
CA LYS A 139 5.91 -7.21 -20.22
C LYS A 139 5.44 -8.50 -20.88
N ASN A 140 5.09 -8.44 -22.17
CA ASN A 140 4.62 -9.58 -22.98
C ASN A 140 3.37 -10.29 -22.43
N SER A 141 2.50 -9.56 -21.71
CA SER A 141 1.27 -10.10 -21.14
C SER A 141 0.10 -9.17 -21.41
N THR A 142 -1.07 -9.74 -21.72
CA THR A 142 -2.34 -8.98 -21.78
C THR A 142 -2.93 -8.75 -20.39
N LEU A 143 -2.47 -9.50 -19.38
CA LEU A 143 -2.81 -9.30 -17.98
C LEU A 143 -1.95 -8.19 -17.36
N GLN A 144 -2.51 -7.55 -16.33
CA GLN A 144 -1.84 -6.50 -15.56
C GLN A 144 -1.63 -6.96 -14.12
N LEU A 145 -0.67 -6.35 -13.42
CA LEU A 145 -0.49 -6.50 -11.98
C LEU A 145 -1.38 -5.49 -11.26
N LEU A 146 -2.31 -5.97 -10.42
CA LEU A 146 -3.05 -5.12 -9.50
C LEU A 146 -2.32 -5.05 -8.15
N VAL A 147 -2.03 -3.82 -7.71
CA VAL A 147 -1.41 -3.55 -6.41
C VAL A 147 -2.39 -2.74 -5.56
N ALA A 148 -2.77 -3.26 -4.41
CA ALA A 148 -3.65 -2.61 -3.46
C ALA A 148 -2.89 -2.33 -2.15
N ASN A 149 -2.76 -1.04 -1.80
CA ASN A 149 -2.17 -0.56 -0.56
C ASN A 149 -3.29 -0.07 0.37
N ILE A 150 -3.39 -0.62 1.57
CA ILE A 150 -4.44 -0.27 2.53
C ILE A 150 -3.86 0.12 3.89
N HIS A 151 -4.47 1.15 4.49
CA HIS A 151 -4.44 1.35 5.92
C HIS A 151 -5.88 1.21 6.40
N ALA A 152 -6.20 0.15 7.14
CA ALA A 152 -7.57 -0.13 7.56
C ALA A 152 -7.92 0.65 8.83
N ILE A 153 -9.23 0.82 9.08
CA ILE A 153 -9.73 1.44 10.31
C ILE A 153 -9.22 0.71 11.56
N ASN A 154 -8.83 1.47 12.58
CA ASN A 154 -8.39 0.96 13.86
C ASN A 154 -9.58 0.78 14.81
N PHE A 155 -10.41 1.80 15.02
CA PHE A 155 -11.47 1.76 16.05
C PHE A 155 -12.89 1.72 15.45
N SER A 156 -13.62 0.64 15.73
CA SER A 156 -15.03 0.50 15.38
C SER A 156 -15.73 -0.47 16.34
N LEU A 157 -17.06 -0.34 16.48
CA LEU A 157 -17.87 -1.18 17.36
C LEU A 157 -18.15 -2.48 16.61
N GLY A 158 -17.62 -3.59 17.12
CA GLY A 158 -17.60 -4.86 16.40
C GLY A 158 -16.79 -4.80 15.10
N VAL A 159 -17.21 -5.55 14.08
CA VAL A 159 -16.48 -5.68 12.80
C VAL A 159 -17.23 -5.15 11.59
N LYS A 160 -18.40 -4.51 11.77
CA LYS A 160 -19.26 -4.12 10.63
C LYS A 160 -18.58 -3.13 9.68
N VAL A 161 -18.06 -2.02 10.22
CA VAL A 161 -17.38 -0.97 9.42
C VAL A 161 -16.08 -1.51 8.84
N TYR A 162 -15.35 -2.31 9.62
CA TYR A 162 -14.12 -2.97 9.16
C TYR A 162 -14.40 -3.89 7.97
N ARG A 163 -15.45 -4.72 8.08
CA ARG A 163 -15.92 -5.60 7.00
C ARG A 163 -16.27 -4.81 5.75
N GLN A 164 -17.04 -3.72 5.88
CA GLN A 164 -17.46 -2.89 4.75
C GLN A 164 -16.26 -2.30 4.01
N GLN A 165 -15.30 -1.72 4.74
CA GLN A 165 -14.08 -1.15 4.15
C GLN A 165 -13.29 -2.21 3.37
N ILE A 166 -13.00 -3.36 4.00
CA ILE A 166 -12.27 -4.44 3.33
C ILE A 166 -13.05 -4.95 2.12
N TYR A 167 -14.35 -5.21 2.28
CA TYR A 167 -15.20 -5.74 1.22
C TYR A 167 -15.27 -4.84 -0.01
N MET A 168 -15.31 -3.52 0.17
CA MET A 168 -15.26 -2.57 -0.94
C MET A 168 -14.00 -2.77 -1.79
N LEU A 169 -12.83 -2.86 -1.15
CA LEU A 169 -11.57 -3.10 -1.84
C LEU A 169 -11.55 -4.46 -2.55
N LEU A 170 -12.05 -5.49 -1.89
CA LEU A 170 -12.06 -6.86 -2.44
C LEU A 170 -12.99 -7.01 -3.64
N ASN A 171 -14.07 -6.22 -3.76
CA ASN A 171 -14.93 -6.26 -4.94
C ASN A 171 -14.19 -5.83 -6.22
N TYR A 172 -13.32 -4.82 -6.13
CA TYR A 172 -12.46 -4.43 -7.25
C TYR A 172 -11.43 -5.51 -7.55
N ILE A 173 -10.78 -6.07 -6.51
CA ILE A 173 -9.79 -7.13 -6.69
C ILE A 173 -10.42 -8.40 -7.27
N LYS A 174 -11.64 -8.75 -6.89
CA LYS A 174 -12.35 -9.94 -7.39
C LYS A 174 -12.57 -9.89 -8.91
N GLN A 175 -12.78 -8.71 -9.47
CA GLN A 175 -12.99 -8.51 -10.91
C GLN A 175 -11.70 -8.56 -11.72
N HIS A 176 -10.53 -8.52 -11.08
CA HIS A 176 -9.25 -8.50 -11.76
C HIS A 176 -8.73 -9.92 -12.05
N HIS A 177 -8.42 -10.23 -13.31
CA HIS A 177 -7.99 -11.57 -13.70
C HIS A 177 -6.47 -11.81 -13.65
N GLY A 178 -5.66 -10.75 -13.51
CA GLY A 178 -4.21 -10.85 -13.44
C GLY A 178 -3.66 -11.12 -12.04
N PRO A 179 -2.32 -11.09 -11.92
CA PRO A 179 -1.63 -11.15 -10.63
C PRO A 179 -2.06 -10.04 -9.68
N VAL A 180 -2.14 -10.34 -8.39
CA VAL A 180 -2.54 -9.39 -7.35
C VAL A 180 -1.55 -9.37 -6.21
N ILE A 181 -1.26 -8.17 -5.71
CA ILE A 181 -0.66 -7.91 -4.41
C ILE A 181 -1.61 -7.00 -3.62
N LEU A 182 -2.09 -7.46 -2.48
CA LEU A 182 -2.87 -6.67 -1.53
C LEU A 182 -2.08 -6.61 -0.21
N ALA A 183 -1.71 -5.41 0.22
CA ALA A 183 -0.82 -5.24 1.36
C ALA A 183 -1.05 -3.95 2.14
N GLY A 184 -0.55 -3.94 3.37
CA GLY A 184 -0.49 -2.76 4.23
C GLY A 184 -0.87 -3.08 5.68
N ASP A 185 -1.29 -2.05 6.40
CA ASP A 185 -1.71 -2.14 7.79
C ASP A 185 -3.22 -2.43 7.85
N PHE A 186 -3.57 -3.66 8.20
CA PHE A 186 -4.96 -4.10 8.28
C PHE A 186 -5.59 -3.87 9.65
N ASN A 187 -4.88 -3.35 10.65
CA ASN A 187 -5.39 -3.17 12.01
C ASN A 187 -6.22 -4.38 12.51
N ALA A 188 -5.75 -5.60 12.21
CA ALA A 188 -6.45 -6.86 12.45
C ALA A 188 -6.22 -7.40 13.88
N TRP A 189 -6.18 -6.50 14.85
CA TRP A 189 -5.70 -6.76 16.21
C TRP A 189 -6.62 -7.63 17.09
N SER A 190 -7.87 -7.86 16.68
CA SER A 190 -8.81 -8.73 17.39
C SER A 190 -8.96 -10.08 16.68
N ARG A 191 -9.31 -11.13 17.44
CA ARG A 191 -9.58 -12.46 16.87
C ARG A 191 -10.68 -12.40 15.80
N GLN A 192 -11.73 -11.61 16.04
CA GLN A 192 -12.84 -11.45 15.10
C GLN A 192 -12.39 -10.78 13.79
N ARG A 193 -11.59 -9.70 13.89
CA ARG A 193 -11.05 -9.01 12.70
C ARG A 193 -10.11 -9.90 11.91
N LEU A 194 -9.18 -10.58 12.59
CA LEU A 194 -8.23 -11.48 11.94
C LEU A 194 -8.94 -12.65 11.24
N SER A 195 -9.92 -13.28 11.90
CA SER A 195 -10.71 -14.36 11.31
C SER A 195 -11.51 -13.88 10.10
N LEU A 196 -12.14 -12.71 10.19
CA LEU A 196 -12.88 -12.10 9.09
C LEU A 196 -11.94 -11.76 7.92
N LEU A 197 -10.77 -11.18 8.19
CA LEU A 197 -9.77 -10.86 7.18
C LEU A 197 -9.38 -12.13 6.42
N TYR A 198 -8.95 -13.19 7.11
CA TYR A 198 -8.59 -14.44 6.44
C TYR A 198 -9.74 -15.07 5.66
N HIS A 199 -10.98 -15.01 6.17
CA HIS A 199 -12.14 -15.50 5.45
C HIS A 199 -12.38 -14.72 4.14
N LEU A 200 -12.33 -13.39 4.19
CA LEU A 200 -12.55 -12.52 3.03
C LEU A 200 -11.42 -12.64 1.99
N ILE A 201 -10.17 -12.77 2.42
CA ILE A 201 -9.01 -12.95 1.54
C ILE A 201 -9.11 -14.30 0.80
N ARG A 202 -9.47 -15.38 1.51
CA ARG A 202 -9.62 -16.71 0.91
C ARG A 202 -10.77 -16.78 -0.09
N SER A 203 -11.86 -16.05 0.15
CA SER A 203 -13.03 -16.06 -0.76
C SER A 203 -12.74 -15.48 -2.15
N ILE A 204 -11.61 -14.79 -2.32
CA ILE A 204 -11.12 -14.30 -3.61
C ILE A 204 -9.77 -14.90 -4.01
N ASN A 205 -9.43 -16.09 -3.49
CA ASN A 205 -8.23 -16.86 -3.85
C ASN A 205 -6.90 -16.13 -3.60
N LEU A 206 -6.86 -15.15 -2.69
CA LEU A 206 -5.62 -14.60 -2.20
C LEU A 206 -5.06 -15.51 -1.10
N LYS A 207 -3.74 -15.65 -1.05
CA LYS A 207 -3.02 -16.35 0.02
C LYS A 207 -2.10 -15.39 0.78
N PRO A 208 -1.89 -15.57 2.09
CA PRO A 208 -0.98 -14.75 2.87
C PRO A 208 0.48 -15.06 2.51
N VAL A 209 1.33 -14.04 2.61
CA VAL A 209 2.76 -14.23 2.79
C VAL A 209 3.00 -14.65 4.24
N ASN A 210 3.75 -15.74 4.43
CA ASN A 210 4.19 -16.21 5.73
C ASN A 210 5.67 -15.85 5.92
N PHE A 211 6.04 -15.49 7.14
CA PHE A 211 7.41 -15.16 7.52
C PHE A 211 7.94 -16.24 8.47
N SER A 212 9.18 -16.69 8.25
CA SER A 212 9.81 -17.70 9.11
C SER A 212 10.13 -17.15 10.49
N ILE A 213 10.60 -15.89 10.54
CA ILE A 213 10.81 -15.11 11.77
C ILE A 213 9.82 -13.96 11.73
N ASP A 214 8.77 -14.04 12.54
CA ASP A 214 7.68 -13.06 12.55
C ASP A 214 7.87 -12.01 13.66
N ILE A 215 8.55 -10.92 13.31
CA ILE A 215 8.75 -9.75 14.17
C ILE A 215 7.86 -8.57 13.74
N ARG A 216 6.70 -8.85 13.13
CA ARG A 216 5.74 -7.81 12.77
C ARG A 216 5.27 -7.07 14.01
N LYS A 217 4.86 -5.82 13.83
CA LYS A 217 4.15 -5.10 14.86
C LYS A 217 2.88 -5.86 15.21
N THR A 218 2.71 -6.13 16.50
CA THR A 218 1.50 -6.72 17.03
C THR A 218 0.77 -5.75 17.96
N PHE A 219 -0.56 -5.92 18.02
CA PHE A 219 -1.40 -5.36 19.07
C PHE A 219 -2.31 -6.47 19.60
N LEU A 220 -2.42 -6.59 20.92
CA LEU A 220 -3.11 -7.71 21.59
C LEU A 220 -2.66 -9.09 21.06
N GLY A 221 -1.35 -9.24 20.80
CA GLY A 221 -0.74 -10.48 20.33
C GLY A 221 -1.04 -10.87 18.88
N ARG A 222 -1.58 -9.96 18.06
CA ARG A 222 -1.88 -10.23 16.64
C ARG A 222 -1.18 -9.25 15.70
N PRO A 223 -0.65 -9.71 14.56
CA PRO A 223 0.02 -8.85 13.60
C PRO A 223 -0.96 -7.85 12.99
N LEU A 224 -0.45 -6.65 12.67
CA LEU A 224 -1.23 -5.59 12.04
C LEU A 224 -0.99 -5.53 10.53
N ASP A 225 0.25 -5.75 10.11
CA ASP A 225 0.69 -5.66 8.72
C ASP A 225 0.61 -7.01 8.00
N PHE A 226 0.08 -7.00 6.78
CA PHE A 226 -0.05 -8.21 5.96
C PHE A 226 0.27 -7.94 4.51
N ILE A 227 0.71 -9.00 3.82
CA ILE A 227 0.81 -9.07 2.37
C ILE A 227 0.04 -10.32 1.94
N PHE A 228 -0.88 -10.14 1.01
CA PHE A 228 -1.68 -11.19 0.38
C PHE A 228 -1.45 -11.14 -1.13
N TYR A 229 -1.44 -12.29 -1.79
CA TYR A 229 -1.14 -12.37 -3.20
C TYR A 229 -1.82 -13.54 -3.91
N ARG A 230 -1.95 -13.45 -5.24
CA ARG A 230 -2.30 -14.56 -6.16
C ARG A 230 -1.68 -14.31 -7.53
N GLY A 231 -1.55 -15.36 -8.34
CA GLY A 231 -0.94 -15.28 -9.68
C GLY A 231 0.53 -14.87 -9.66
N LEU A 232 1.23 -15.17 -8.55
CA LEU A 232 2.67 -14.95 -8.37
C LEU A 232 3.23 -16.12 -7.55
N LYS A 233 4.53 -16.39 -7.72
CA LYS A 233 5.33 -17.24 -6.83
C LYS A 233 6.02 -16.37 -5.79
N LEU A 234 5.98 -16.81 -4.54
CA LEU A 234 6.75 -16.17 -3.45
C LEU A 234 8.15 -16.77 -3.45
N ASP A 235 9.17 -15.94 -3.70
CA ASP A 235 10.58 -16.35 -3.75
C ASP A 235 11.26 -16.18 -2.38
N ALA A 236 11.00 -15.04 -1.72
CA ALA A 236 11.52 -14.76 -0.37
C ALA A 236 10.60 -13.81 0.39
N ALA A 237 10.57 -13.91 1.72
CA ALA A 237 9.83 -13.02 2.60
C ALA A 237 10.61 -12.78 3.88
N ASN A 238 10.96 -11.52 4.14
CA ASN A 238 11.73 -11.10 5.32
C ASN A 238 11.08 -9.88 5.97
N ILE A 239 11.36 -9.68 7.25
CA ILE A 239 10.95 -8.49 7.98
C ILE A 239 12.23 -7.75 8.37
N VAL A 240 12.30 -6.47 8.04
CA VAL A 240 13.45 -5.62 8.33
C VAL A 240 13.32 -5.16 9.78
N ASN A 241 14.21 -5.62 10.66
CA ASN A 241 14.22 -5.17 12.06
C ASN A 241 14.75 -3.73 12.14
N THR A 242 13.94 -2.79 12.64
CA THR A 242 14.34 -1.39 12.77
C THR A 242 13.57 -0.67 13.87
N ALA A 243 14.18 0.38 14.42
CA ALA A 243 13.51 1.32 15.33
C ALA A 243 12.93 2.55 14.61
N ALA A 244 13.15 2.68 13.29
CA ALA A 244 12.82 3.87 12.49
C ALA A 244 11.31 4.08 12.26
N SER A 245 10.48 3.14 12.71
CA SER A 245 9.02 3.24 12.84
C SER A 245 8.60 2.38 14.03
N ASP A 246 7.35 2.52 14.51
CA ASP A 246 6.77 1.55 15.43
C ASP A 246 6.30 0.26 14.74
N HIS A 247 6.38 0.20 13.41
CA HIS A 247 6.22 -1.00 12.59
C HIS A 247 7.54 -1.36 11.88
N ASN A 248 7.77 -2.65 11.70
CA ASN A 248 8.89 -3.15 10.89
C ASN A 248 8.47 -3.26 9.41
N PRO A 249 9.31 -2.85 8.44
CA PRO A 249 9.04 -3.05 7.02
C PRO A 249 8.97 -4.54 6.65
N LEU A 250 8.01 -4.90 5.81
CA LEU A 250 7.91 -6.22 5.19
C LEU A 250 8.58 -6.16 3.81
N PHE A 251 9.61 -6.96 3.59
CA PHE A 251 10.33 -7.04 2.32
C PHE A 251 10.11 -8.41 1.68
N VAL A 252 9.47 -8.42 0.52
CA VAL A 252 9.05 -9.65 -0.17
C VAL A 252 9.53 -9.63 -1.60
N LYS A 253 10.00 -10.79 -2.07
CA LYS A 253 10.37 -11.03 -3.46
C LYS A 253 9.37 -11.98 -4.11
N PHE A 254 8.80 -11.55 -5.23
CA PHE A 254 7.90 -12.33 -6.05
C PHE A 254 8.55 -12.70 -7.37
N LYS A 255 8.03 -13.75 -7.99
CA LYS A 255 8.22 -14.10 -9.40
C LYS A 255 6.86 -14.17 -10.08
N LEU A 256 6.79 -13.75 -11.34
CA LEU A 256 5.64 -14.07 -12.18
C LEU A 256 5.53 -15.59 -12.33
N ASP A 257 4.30 -16.10 -12.26
CA ASP A 257 4.02 -17.54 -12.39
C ASP A 257 4.42 -18.11 -13.76
#